data_AF-A0A916RAH4-F1
#
_entry.id   AF-A0A916RAH4-F1
#
_cell.length_a   1.000
_cell.length_b   1.000
_cell.length_c   1.000
_cell.angle_alpha   90.00
_cell.angle_beta   90.00
_cell.angle_gamma   90.00
#
_symmetry.space_group_name_H-M   'P 1'
#
loop_
_entity.id
_entity.type
_entity.pdbx_description
1 polymer ?
#
loop_
_entity_poly.entity_id
_entity_poly.type
_entity_poly.pdbx_seq_one_letter_code
_entity_poly.pdbx_strand_id
1 'polypeptide(L)'
;MPYRLIPLAEQVLRIAEKHTDRQTAERIAQDANPVLVNQTNQEPWYRSRVIQGLLITAIGSAARILDLPIGGDETVLIVNGFAAAMEFGGIIWALYGRLSTKPALGE
;
A
#
# COMPACT_ATOMS: atom_id res chain seq x y z
N MET A 1 -14.24 8.49 -20.80
CA MET A 1 -13.18 8.17 -21.78
C MET A 1 -12.37 7.01 -21.23
N PRO A 2 -12.35 5.82 -21.85
CA PRO A 2 -11.52 4.74 -21.33
C PRO A 2 -10.08 5.02 -21.76
N TYR A 3 -9.23 5.39 -20.81
CA TYR A 3 -7.79 5.30 -21.02
C TYR A 3 -7.47 3.83 -21.29
N ARG A 4 -7.23 3.47 -22.56
CA ARG A 4 -6.50 2.24 -22.90
C ARG A 4 -5.08 2.46 -22.42
N LEU A 5 -4.85 2.19 -21.13
CA LEU A 5 -3.53 1.94 -20.61
C LEU A 5 -3.03 0.73 -21.39
N ILE A 6 -2.15 0.94 -22.37
CA ILE A 6 -1.22 -0.10 -22.76
C ILE A 6 -0.57 -0.52 -21.44
N PRO A 7 -0.73 -1.78 -20.97
CA PRO A 7 -0.14 -2.20 -19.70
C PRO A 7 1.32 -1.77 -19.72
N LEU A 8 1.77 -1.05 -18.70
CA LEU A 8 3.06 -0.37 -18.72
C LEU A 8 4.22 -1.35 -19.00
N ALA A 9 4.03 -2.62 -18.63
CA ALA A 9 4.85 -3.77 -19.00
C ALA A 9 5.06 -3.91 -20.53
N GLU A 10 4.04 -3.66 -21.34
CA GLU A 10 4.11 -3.70 -22.80
C GLU A 10 4.87 -2.51 -23.39
N GLN A 11 4.83 -1.34 -22.73
CA GLN A 11 5.66 -0.19 -23.14
C GLN A 11 7.13 -0.45 -22.83
N VAL A 12 7.42 -0.99 -21.64
CA VAL A 12 8.78 -1.38 -21.25
C VAL A 12 9.32 -2.47 -22.17
N LEU A 13 8.50 -3.48 -22.50
CA LEU A 13 8.87 -4.56 -23.42
C LEU A 13 9.26 -4.00 -24.80
N ARG A 14 8.46 -3.11 -25.38
CA ARG A 14 8.75 -2.50 -26.69
C ARG A 14 10.02 -1.65 -26.69
N ILE A 15 10.30 -0.93 -25.61
CA ILE A 15 11.52 -0.12 -25.48
C ILE A 15 12.74 -1.03 -25.32
N ALA A 16 12.61 -2.09 -24.53
CA ALA A 16 13.67 -3.07 -24.31
C ALA A 16 13.97 -3.88 -25.58
N GLU A 17 12.96 -4.39 -26.30
CA GLU A 17 13.14 -5.07 -27.60
C GLU A 17 13.84 -4.17 -28.64
N LYS A 18 13.65 -2.86 -28.57
CA LYS A 18 14.31 -1.91 -29.48
C LYS A 18 15.82 -1.79 -29.22
N HIS A 19 16.31 -2.17 -28.04
CA HIS A 19 17.71 -1.96 -27.62
C HIS A 19 18.39 -3.24 -27.12
N THR A 20 17.69 -4.38 -27.10
CA THR A 20 18.19 -5.63 -26.53
C THR A 20 17.45 -6.83 -27.11
N ASP A 21 18.00 -8.04 -26.91
CA ASP A 21 17.36 -9.30 -27.31
C ASP A 21 16.00 -9.53 -26.61
N ARG A 22 15.09 -10.24 -27.27
CA ARG A 22 13.72 -10.46 -26.79
C ARG A 22 13.66 -11.19 -25.44
N GLN A 23 14.51 -12.19 -25.22
CA GLN A 23 14.55 -12.88 -23.91
C GLN A 23 15.00 -11.94 -22.79
N THR A 24 15.96 -11.06 -23.09
CA THR A 24 16.44 -10.08 -22.12
C THR A 24 15.39 -9.00 -21.86
N ALA A 25 14.64 -8.57 -22.87
CA ALA A 25 13.51 -7.65 -22.73
C ALA A 25 12.37 -8.22 -21.87
N GLU A 26 12.02 -9.49 -22.06
CA GLU A 26 10.99 -10.18 -21.28
C GLU A 26 11.39 -10.31 -19.80
N ARG A 27 12.66 -10.59 -19.50
CA ARG A 27 13.19 -10.63 -18.14
C ARG A 27 13.09 -9.27 -17.44
N ILE A 28 13.54 -8.21 -18.10
CA ILE A 28 13.43 -6.84 -17.56
C ILE A 28 11.97 -6.47 -17.29
N ALA A 29 11.05 -6.83 -18.19
CA ALA A 29 9.63 -6.56 -17.99
C ALA A 29 9.05 -7.35 -16.81
N GLN A 30 9.47 -8.59 -16.59
CA GLN A 30 9.06 -9.41 -15.44
C GLN A 30 9.59 -8.84 -14.12
N ASP A 31 10.87 -8.46 -14.06
CA ASP A 31 11.50 -7.90 -12.86
C ASP A 31 10.97 -6.49 -12.52
N ALA A 32 10.66 -5.70 -13.54
CA ALA A 32 10.10 -4.36 -13.36
C ALA A 32 8.61 -4.38 -12.98
N ASN A 33 7.86 -5.41 -13.34
CA ASN A 33 6.41 -5.47 -13.10
C ASN A 33 6.01 -5.22 -11.62
N PRO A 34 6.62 -5.86 -10.60
CA PRO A 34 6.28 -5.56 -9.20
C PRO A 34 6.64 -4.13 -8.79
N VAL A 35 7.71 -3.53 -9.33
CA VAL A 35 8.06 -2.12 -9.10
C VAL A 35 6.98 -1.23 -9.66
N LEU A 36 6.58 -1.48 -10.91
CA LEU A 36 5.61 -0.67 -11.62
C LEU A 36 4.25 -0.73 -10.95
N VAL A 37 3.79 -1.91 -10.52
CA VAL A 37 2.52 -2.07 -9.79
C VAL A 37 2.55 -1.29 -8.47
N ASN A 38 3.66 -1.35 -7.72
CA ASN A 38 3.81 -0.60 -6.47
C ASN A 38 3.93 0.92 -6.68
N GLN A 39 4.72 1.36 -7.66
CA GLN A 39 4.94 2.79 -7.95
C GLN A 39 3.71 3.46 -8.57
N THR A 40 2.96 2.73 -9.40
CA THR A 40 1.72 3.23 -10.02
C THR A 40 0.50 3.03 -9.13
N ASN A 41 0.68 2.50 -7.92
CA ASN A 41 -0.39 2.23 -6.95
C ASN A 41 -1.53 1.41 -7.57
N GLN A 42 -1.19 0.43 -8.42
CA GLN A 42 -2.14 -0.47 -9.08
C GLN A 42 -2.55 -1.66 -8.21
N GLU A 43 -2.02 -1.77 -6.98
CA GLU A 43 -2.48 -2.79 -6.05
C GLU A 43 -3.93 -2.51 -5.61
N PRO A 44 -4.80 -3.53 -5.58
CA PRO A 44 -6.12 -3.38 -4.97
C PRO A 44 -6.00 -2.89 -3.52
N TRP A 45 -6.81 -1.91 -3.13
CA TRP A 45 -6.72 -1.23 -1.83
C TRP A 45 -6.75 -2.19 -0.62
N TYR A 46 -7.46 -3.32 -0.73
CA TYR A 46 -7.56 -4.33 0.32
C TYR A 46 -6.30 -5.22 0.45
N ARG A 47 -5.38 -5.19 -0.51
CA ARG A 47 -4.10 -5.93 -0.49
C ARG A 47 -2.94 -5.06 0.01
N SER A 48 -3.02 -3.74 -0.19
CA SER A 48 -1.98 -2.80 0.24
C SER A 48 -1.95 -2.66 1.76
N ARG A 49 -0.85 -3.13 2.37
CA ARG A 49 -0.61 -3.01 3.82
C ARG A 49 -0.52 -1.55 4.28
N VAL A 50 -0.06 -0.66 3.41
CA VAL A 50 -0.02 0.79 3.67
C VAL A 50 -1.42 1.35 3.78
N ILE A 51 -2.31 1.04 2.82
CA ILE A 51 -3.70 1.49 2.83
C ILE A 51 -4.45 0.90 4.03
N GLN A 52 -4.24 -0.38 4.33
CA GLN A 52 -4.81 -1.02 5.52
C GLN A 52 -4.39 -0.31 6.82
N GLY A 53 -3.10 -0.01 6.97
CA GLY A 53 -2.60 0.68 8.17
C GLY A 53 -3.19 2.08 8.31
N LEU A 54 -3.27 2.83 7.22
CA LEU A 54 -3.90 4.15 7.19
C LEU A 54 -5.39 4.09 7.53
N LEU A 55 -6.12 3.08 7.06
CA LEU A 55 -7.53 2.87 7.42
C LEU A 55 -7.70 2.59 8.91
N ILE A 56 -6.87 1.73 9.49
CA ILE A 56 -6.91 1.42 10.93
C ILE A 56 -6.64 2.68 11.76
N THR A 57 -5.62 3.46 11.39
CA THR A 57 -5.32 4.75 12.04
C THR A 57 -6.49 5.72 11.90
N ALA A 58 -7.08 5.86 10.71
CA ALA A 58 -8.22 6.74 10.48
C ALA A 58 -9.43 6.37 11.34
N ILE A 59 -9.72 5.07 11.52
CA ILE A 59 -10.80 4.60 12.39
C ILE A 59 -10.49 4.93 13.86
N GLY A 60 -9.25 4.72 14.30
CA GLY A 60 -8.80 5.08 15.66
C GLY A 60 -9.00 6.57 15.97
N SER A 61 -8.61 7.44 15.04
CA SER A 61 -8.80 8.89 15.20
C SER A 61 -10.27 9.32 15.09
N ALA A 62 -11.07 8.68 14.23
CA ALA A 62 -12.50 8.95 14.13
C ALA A 62 -13.25 8.59 15.42
N ALA A 63 -12.85 7.51 16.10
CA ALA A 63 -13.44 7.12 17.38
C ALA A 63 -13.26 8.19 18.48
N ARG A 64 -12.16 8.95 18.44
CA ARG A 64 -11.93 10.09 19.34
C ARG A 64 -12.71 11.34 18.96
N ILE A 65 -12.83 11.62 17.67
CA ILE A 65 -13.52 12.83 17.18
C ILE A 65 -15.03 12.73 17.38
N LEU A 66 -15.60 11.52 17.26
CA LEU A 66 -17.04 11.32 17.35
C LEU A 66 -17.60 11.34 18.78
N ASP A 67 -16.74 11.57 19.80
CA ASP A 67 -17.08 11.67 21.23
C ASP A 67 -18.22 10.72 21.60
N LEU A 68 -18.10 9.45 21.16
CA LEU A 68 -19.13 8.44 21.37
C LEU A 68 -19.38 8.42 22.88
N PRO A 69 -20.61 8.74 23.35
CA PRO A 69 -20.90 8.84 24.77
C PRO A 69 -21.03 7.42 25.33
N ILE A 70 -19.90 6.75 25.47
CA ILE A 70 -19.83 5.41 26.02
C ILE A 70 -19.71 5.61 27.54
N GLY A 71 -20.85 5.55 28.21
CA GLY A 71 -21.00 5.93 29.62
C GLY A 71 -20.06 5.16 30.57
N GLY A 72 -19.50 5.89 31.53
CA GLY A 72 -18.65 5.39 32.62
C GLY A 72 -17.16 5.70 32.42
N ASP A 73 -16.51 6.22 33.46
CA ASP A 73 -15.07 6.56 33.46
C ASP A 73 -14.17 5.37 33.06
N GLU A 74 -14.56 4.15 33.44
CA GLU A 74 -13.87 2.92 33.02
C GLU A 74 -13.98 2.67 31.51
N THR A 75 -15.12 3.01 30.92
CA THR A 75 -15.37 2.83 29.49
C THR A 75 -14.59 3.85 28.66
N VAL A 76 -14.45 5.08 29.17
CA VAL A 76 -13.62 6.14 28.57
C VAL A 76 -12.15 5.70 28.50
N LEU A 77 -11.63 5.04 29.53
CA LEU A 77 -10.26 4.53 29.54
C LEU A 77 -10.04 3.42 28.50
N ILE A 78 -11.00 2.48 28.39
CA ILE A 78 -10.92 1.36 27.44
C ILE A 78 -11.00 1.87 26.00
N VAL A 79 -11.92 2.78 25.71
CA VAL A 79 -12.12 3.33 24.35
C VAL A 79 -10.92 4.15 23.92
N ASN A 80 -10.39 5.00 24.81
CA ASN A 80 -9.19 5.79 24.52
C ASN A 80 -7.95 4.91 24.36
N GLY A 81 -7.82 3.84 25.15
CA GLY A 81 -6.75 2.86 25.02
C GLY A 81 -6.82 2.11 23.69
N PHE A 82 -8.03 1.69 23.28
CA PHE A 82 -8.26 1.02 22.00
C PHE A 82 -8.01 1.95 20.80
N ALA A 83 -8.47 3.20 20.86
CA ALA A 83 -8.21 4.21 19.84
C ALA A 83 -6.70 4.48 19.69
N ALA A 84 -5.97 4.62 20.80
CA ALA A 84 -4.52 4.75 20.78
C ALA A 84 -3.85 3.53 20.14
N ALA A 85 -4.26 2.31 20.53
CA ALA A 85 -3.72 1.08 19.98
C ALA A 85 -3.96 0.96 18.46
N MET A 86 -5.12 1.40 17.97
CA MET A 86 -5.43 1.43 16.54
C MET A 86 -4.58 2.47 15.79
N GLU A 87 -4.39 3.66 16.35
CA GLU A 87 -3.56 4.69 15.73
C GLU A 87 -2.10 4.24 15.60
N PHE A 88 -1.48 3.84 16.71
CA PHE A 88 -0.09 3.39 16.72
C PHE A 88 0.07 2.07 15.96
N GLY A 89 -0.85 1.13 16.11
CA GLY A 89 -0.85 -0.14 15.39
C GLY A 89 -0.99 0.04 13.88
N GLY A 90 -1.86 0.94 13.43
CA GLY A 90 -2.04 1.27 12.01
C GLY A 90 -0.81 1.94 11.40
N ILE A 91 -0.16 2.86 12.14
CA ILE A 91 1.10 3.49 11.70
C ILE A 91 2.21 2.44 11.57
N ILE A 92 2.37 1.58 12.58
CA ILE A 92 3.38 0.50 12.56
C ILE A 92 3.11 -0.47 11.40
N TRP A 93 1.85 -0.83 11.17
CA TRP A 93 1.46 -1.71 10.07
C TRP A 93 1.73 -1.09 8.69
N ALA A 94 1.43 0.20 8.53
CA ALA A 94 1.72 0.92 7.30
C ALA A 94 3.23 1.03 7.04
N LEU A 95 4.01 1.36 8.07
CA LEU A 95 5.47 1.40 7.99
C LEU A 95 6.05 0.03 7.67
N TYR A 96 5.56 -1.03 8.30
CA TYR A 96 5.94 -2.40 7.98
C TYR A 96 5.62 -2.75 6.53
N GLY A 97 4.44 -2.37 6.03
CA GLY A 97 4.07 -2.51 4.62
C GLY A 97 5.10 -1.88 3.68
N ARG A 98 5.54 -0.65 3.99
CA ARG A 98 6.53 0.08 3.19
C ARG A 98 7.96 -0.47 3.32
N LEU A 99 8.35 -0.96 4.48
CA LEU A 99 9.71 -1.46 4.71
C LEU A 99 9.87 -2.92 4.24
N SER A 100 8.78 -3.69 4.22
CA SER A 100 8.77 -5.08 3.75
C SER A 100 8.74 -5.21 2.23
N THR A 101 8.37 -4.16 1.49
CA THR A 101 8.57 -4.10 0.05
C THR A 101 10.05 -3.95 -0.25
N LYS A 102 10.70 -5.06 -0.63
CA LYS A 102 12.09 -5.04 -1.12
C LYS A 102 12.19 -4.06 -2.31
N PRO A 103 13.24 -3.22 -2.40
CA PRO A 103 13.51 -2.50 -3.64
C PRO A 103 13.73 -3.55 -4.73
N ALA A 104 13.00 -3.48 -5.85
CA ALA A 104 13.21 -4.43 -6.95
C ALA A 104 14.42 -4.05 -7.82
N LEU A 105 15.48 -3.57 -7.18
CA LEU A 105 16.80 -3.37 -7.76
C LEU A 105 17.80 -4.03 -6.81
N GLY A 106 18.09 -5.30 -7.10
CA GLY A 106 19.15 -6.08 -6.44
C GLY A 106 18.65 -7.44 -5.95
N GLU A 107 18.46 -8.38 -6.87
CA GLU A 107 19.32 -9.57 -7.07
C GLU A 107 19.30 -9.95 -8.56
#